data_AF-A0AA35SRQ2-F1
#
_entry.id   AF-A0AA35SRQ2-F1
#
_cell.length_a   1.000
_cell.length_b   1.000
_cell.length_c   1.000
_cell.angle_alpha   90.00
_cell.angle_beta   90.00
_cell.angle_gamma   90.00
#
_symmetry.space_group_name_H-M   'P 1'
#
loop_
_entity.id
_entity.type
_entity.pdbx_description
1 polymer ?
#
loop_
_entity_poly.entity_id
_entity_poly.type
_entity_poly.pdbx_seq_one_letter_code
_entity_poly.pdbx_strand_id
1 'polypeptide(L)'
;MPAEEWRAQTRKKLIKLAEVTNIPVVTSSGGKGTIPDSHPLSYGSCFSPRGEMQEMNQLYEVMQSADVVIGIGARFSLGNPAGESSTLVNINIDDGELTRIQRGAGERPSPAEAVAAARSLIAYYDIRLREPQYPVMEAMQKGIPEDAFIVWDVTQFGYYARTHYRVNQPKTYIDSGYSFNLGYGFPTALGVKVAKPDRPVLCVTGDGGFMFNASELSTAVKYGINLVTVVFRNDSYGNVARDLDEFFMELTGPTYTTRTSSSSPNRSAQLE
;
A
#
# COMPACT_ATOMS: atom_id res chain seq x y z
N MET A 1 -19.38 -8.46 15.75
CA MET A 1 -20.57 -8.33 14.89
C MET A 1 -20.18 -8.73 13.47
N PRO A 2 -21.01 -9.49 12.73
CA PRO A 2 -20.78 -9.67 11.29
C PRO A 2 -20.78 -8.30 10.61
N ALA A 3 -20.00 -8.16 9.55
CA ALA A 3 -20.07 -6.95 8.74
C ALA A 3 -21.49 -6.86 8.16
N GLU A 4 -22.21 -5.86 8.61
CA GLU A 4 -23.44 -5.31 8.10
C GLU A 4 -23.59 -5.52 6.59
N GLU A 5 -24.71 -6.16 6.24
CA GLU A 5 -25.02 -6.76 4.94
C GLU A 5 -24.80 -5.81 3.77
N TRP A 6 -25.00 -4.51 4.00
CA TRP A 6 -24.79 -3.47 3.01
C TRP A 6 -23.36 -3.46 2.45
N ARG A 7 -22.32 -3.77 3.24
CA ARG A 7 -20.93 -3.77 2.75
C ARG A 7 -20.68 -4.86 1.69
N ALA A 8 -21.23 -6.05 1.90
CA ALA A 8 -21.13 -7.14 0.93
C ALA A 8 -21.94 -6.83 -0.35
N GLN A 9 -23.10 -6.20 -0.20
CA GLN A 9 -23.91 -5.74 -1.32
C GLN A 9 -23.21 -4.61 -2.10
N THR A 10 -22.53 -3.69 -1.41
CA THR A 10 -21.78 -2.58 -2.03
C THR A 10 -20.65 -3.10 -2.91
N ARG A 11 -19.89 -4.12 -2.48
CA ARG A 11 -18.85 -4.74 -3.32
C ARG A 11 -19.42 -5.25 -4.66
N LYS A 12 -20.54 -5.98 -4.62
CA LYS A 12 -21.19 -6.50 -5.83
C LYS A 12 -21.67 -5.36 -6.74
N LYS A 13 -22.26 -4.30 -6.16
CA LYS A 13 -22.72 -3.13 -6.90
C LYS A 13 -21.56 -2.35 -7.55
N LEU A 14 -20.45 -2.18 -6.85
CA LEU A 14 -19.24 -1.54 -7.38
C LEU A 14 -18.68 -2.29 -8.58
N ILE A 15 -18.50 -3.62 -8.45
CA ILE A 15 -18.01 -4.46 -9.54
C ILE A 15 -18.96 -4.38 -10.74
N LYS A 16 -20.27 -4.48 -10.48
CA LYS A 16 -21.27 -4.39 -11.56
C LYS A 16 -21.29 -3.03 -12.25
N LEU A 17 -21.12 -1.95 -11.49
CA LEU A 17 -20.99 -0.60 -12.04
C LEU A 17 -19.77 -0.53 -12.96
N ALA A 18 -18.60 -0.96 -12.49
CA ALA A 18 -17.37 -0.96 -13.27
C ALA A 18 -17.50 -1.79 -14.56
N GLU A 19 -18.09 -2.99 -14.49
CA GLU A 19 -18.31 -3.85 -15.67
C GLU A 19 -19.25 -3.21 -16.70
N VAL A 20 -20.35 -2.58 -16.26
CA VAL A 20 -21.34 -1.98 -17.16
C VAL A 20 -20.81 -0.71 -17.83
N THR A 21 -20.00 0.07 -17.11
CA THR A 21 -19.44 1.32 -17.63
C THR A 21 -18.06 1.15 -18.26
N ASN A 22 -17.44 -0.02 -18.07
CA ASN A 22 -16.04 -0.30 -18.42
C ASN A 22 -15.05 0.71 -17.83
N ILE A 23 -15.35 1.25 -16.64
CA ILE A 23 -14.51 2.23 -15.95
C ILE A 23 -13.43 1.49 -15.14
N PRO A 24 -12.14 1.85 -15.30
CA PRO A 24 -11.06 1.36 -14.43
C PRO A 24 -11.28 1.69 -12.96
N VAL A 25 -10.94 0.76 -12.07
CA VAL A 25 -11.06 0.93 -10.62
C VAL A 25 -9.67 0.96 -10.00
N VAL A 26 -9.39 2.04 -9.29
CA VAL A 26 -8.20 2.24 -8.47
C VAL A 26 -8.64 2.30 -7.01
N THR A 27 -7.93 1.59 -6.13
CA THR A 27 -8.25 1.59 -4.69
C THR A 27 -7.25 2.42 -3.89
N SER A 28 -7.66 2.90 -2.72
CA SER A 28 -6.70 3.25 -1.66
C SER A 28 -6.18 1.97 -0.99
N SER A 29 -5.16 2.07 -0.12
CA SER A 29 -4.65 0.89 0.62
C SER A 29 -5.75 0.20 1.43
N GLY A 30 -6.55 0.97 2.19
CA GLY A 30 -7.70 0.46 2.93
C GLY A 30 -8.88 0.00 2.06
N GLY A 31 -8.89 0.40 0.77
CA GLY A 31 -9.89 -0.02 -0.22
C GLY A 31 -9.52 -1.32 -0.95
N LYS A 32 -8.32 -1.87 -0.76
CA LYS A 32 -7.87 -3.08 -1.46
C LYS A 32 -8.83 -4.25 -1.24
N GLY A 33 -9.10 -5.01 -2.31
CA GLY A 33 -10.05 -6.12 -2.33
C GLY A 33 -11.54 -5.73 -2.47
N THR A 34 -11.88 -4.43 -2.49
CA THR A 34 -13.23 -3.97 -2.87
C THR A 34 -13.58 -4.35 -4.32
N ILE A 35 -12.59 -4.29 -5.21
CA ILE A 35 -12.53 -5.06 -6.44
C ILE A 35 -11.34 -6.04 -6.31
N PRO A 36 -11.43 -7.30 -6.77
CA PRO A 36 -10.27 -8.19 -6.76
C PRO A 36 -9.12 -7.63 -7.62
N ASP A 37 -7.88 -7.69 -7.14
CA ASP A 37 -6.71 -7.33 -7.97
C ASP A 37 -6.53 -8.25 -9.19
N SER A 38 -7.16 -9.43 -9.20
CA SER A 38 -7.27 -10.30 -10.37
C SER A 38 -8.29 -9.85 -11.43
N HIS A 39 -9.15 -8.87 -11.12
CA HIS A 39 -10.18 -8.41 -12.04
C HIS A 39 -9.58 -7.54 -13.17
N PRO A 40 -10.02 -7.67 -14.44
CA PRO A 40 -9.44 -6.92 -15.57
C PRO A 40 -9.54 -5.39 -15.44
N LEU A 41 -10.53 -4.90 -14.70
CA LEU A 41 -10.73 -3.48 -14.39
C LEU A 41 -10.10 -3.04 -13.07
N SER A 42 -9.45 -3.93 -12.31
CA SER A 42 -8.62 -3.50 -11.19
C SER A 42 -7.29 -2.99 -11.72
N TYR A 43 -6.99 -1.73 -11.45
CA TYR A 43 -5.71 -1.11 -11.80
C TYR A 43 -4.75 -1.13 -10.61
N GLY A 44 -5.17 -1.75 -9.50
CA GLY A 44 -4.40 -1.83 -8.26
C GLY A 44 -4.68 -0.65 -7.34
N SER A 45 -3.73 -0.42 -6.43
CA SER A 45 -3.88 0.55 -5.36
C SER A 45 -3.00 1.76 -5.58
N CYS A 46 -3.60 2.94 -5.59
CA CYS A 46 -2.91 4.20 -5.64
C CYS A 46 -2.64 4.70 -4.23
N PHE A 47 -1.38 4.98 -3.96
CA PHE A 47 -0.96 5.76 -2.82
C PHE A 47 -0.62 7.14 -3.36
N SER A 48 -1.27 8.20 -2.89
CA SER A 48 -0.92 9.56 -3.32
C SER A 48 0.03 10.19 -2.31
N PRO A 49 1.34 10.22 -2.60
CA PRO A 49 2.23 11.21 -2.03
C PRO A 49 2.66 12.19 -3.12
N ARG A 50 2.56 13.49 -2.82
CA ARG A 50 3.35 14.51 -3.52
C ARG A 50 4.84 14.32 -3.14
N GLY A 51 5.76 14.71 -4.01
CA GLY A 51 7.21 14.68 -3.73
C GLY A 51 7.90 13.39 -4.21
N GLU A 52 9.05 13.04 -3.62
CA GLU A 52 9.94 11.96 -4.09
C GLU A 52 9.29 10.56 -4.12
N MET A 53 8.21 10.34 -3.36
CA MET A 53 7.45 9.09 -3.41
C MET A 53 6.48 9.01 -4.61
N GLN A 54 6.39 10.06 -5.44
CA GLN A 54 5.58 10.09 -6.66
C GLN A 54 6.03 9.03 -7.68
N GLU A 55 7.32 8.69 -7.71
CA GLU A 55 7.87 7.62 -8.53
C GLU A 55 7.39 6.22 -8.12
N MET A 56 6.93 6.05 -6.87
CA MET A 56 6.30 4.82 -6.40
C MET A 56 4.82 4.74 -6.77
N ASN A 57 4.21 5.84 -7.23
CA ASN A 57 2.81 5.90 -7.60
C ASN A 57 2.64 5.62 -9.10
N GLN A 58 2.66 4.34 -9.44
CA GLN A 58 2.46 3.82 -10.80
C GLN A 58 1.14 4.25 -11.45
N LEU A 59 0.20 4.71 -10.62
CA LEU A 59 -1.14 5.11 -11.02
C LEU A 59 -1.32 6.63 -11.05
N TYR A 60 -0.29 7.41 -10.71
CA TYR A 60 -0.37 8.86 -10.71
C TYR A 60 -0.74 9.38 -12.11
N GLU A 61 0.02 9.01 -13.13
CA GLU A 61 -0.23 9.42 -14.51
C GLU A 61 -1.59 8.94 -15.04
N VAL A 62 -2.03 7.75 -14.59
CA VAL A 62 -3.37 7.22 -14.91
C VAL A 62 -4.46 8.11 -14.33
N MET A 63 -4.32 8.51 -13.07
CA MET A 63 -5.30 9.38 -12.40
C MET A 63 -5.27 10.81 -12.96
N GLN A 64 -4.09 11.32 -13.32
CA GLN A 64 -3.92 12.65 -13.92
C GLN A 64 -4.45 12.75 -15.35
N SER A 65 -4.41 11.66 -16.11
CA SER A 65 -4.95 11.61 -17.47
C SER A 65 -6.47 11.42 -17.55
N ALA A 66 -7.13 11.11 -16.42
CA ALA A 66 -8.58 10.96 -16.37
C ALA A 66 -9.30 12.32 -16.55
N ASP A 67 -10.37 12.36 -17.31
CA ASP A 67 -11.24 13.54 -17.44
C ASP A 67 -12.25 13.63 -16.29
N VAL A 68 -12.62 12.49 -15.71
CA VAL A 68 -13.46 12.39 -14.51
C VAL A 68 -12.88 11.37 -13.54
N VAL A 69 -12.71 11.79 -12.29
CA VAL A 69 -12.39 10.90 -11.16
C VAL A 69 -13.61 10.82 -10.26
N ILE A 70 -14.10 9.59 -10.01
CA ILE A 70 -15.23 9.34 -9.10
C ILE A 70 -14.68 8.72 -7.81
N GLY A 71 -14.63 9.52 -6.75
CA GLY A 71 -14.32 9.06 -5.40
C GLY A 71 -15.53 8.45 -4.73
N ILE A 72 -15.45 7.20 -4.28
CA ILE A 72 -16.51 6.55 -3.49
C ILE A 72 -15.94 6.16 -2.13
N GLY A 73 -16.42 6.81 -1.07
CA GLY A 73 -15.94 6.58 0.30
C GLY A 73 -14.47 6.95 0.51
N ALA A 74 -13.95 7.91 -0.28
CA ALA A 74 -12.56 8.35 -0.24
C ALA A 74 -12.45 9.73 0.44
N ARG A 75 -11.41 9.88 1.26
CA ARG A 75 -11.16 11.10 2.06
C ARG A 75 -10.07 12.03 1.50
N PHE A 76 -9.50 11.70 0.34
CA PHE A 76 -8.45 12.46 -0.40
C PHE A 76 -7.44 13.25 0.47
N SER A 77 -7.10 12.74 1.65
CA SER A 77 -6.47 13.52 2.73
C SER A 77 -5.00 13.83 2.45
N LEU A 78 -4.42 13.13 1.48
CA LEU A 78 -3.04 13.30 1.02
C LEU A 78 -2.95 14.11 -0.29
N GLY A 79 -4.06 14.72 -0.72
CA GLY A 79 -4.12 15.59 -1.89
C GLY A 79 -5.19 15.19 -2.90
N ASN A 80 -5.44 16.10 -3.84
CA ASN A 80 -6.33 15.86 -4.99
C ASN A 80 -5.67 14.85 -5.95
N PRO A 81 -6.29 13.68 -6.20
CA PRO A 81 -5.73 12.70 -7.13
C PRO A 81 -6.01 13.06 -8.60
N ALA A 82 -7.00 13.93 -8.86
CA ALA A 82 -7.41 14.31 -10.19
C ALA A 82 -6.44 15.35 -10.78
N GLY A 83 -6.28 15.34 -12.10
CA GLY A 83 -5.52 16.37 -12.81
C GLY A 83 -6.20 17.73 -12.73
N GLU A 84 -5.45 18.80 -13.03
CA GLU A 84 -5.98 20.17 -13.00
C GLU A 84 -7.17 20.37 -13.97
N SER A 85 -7.18 19.63 -15.07
CA SER A 85 -8.25 19.63 -16.07
C SER A 85 -9.35 18.59 -15.81
N SER A 86 -9.22 17.78 -14.77
CA SER A 86 -10.16 16.70 -14.44
C SER A 86 -11.34 17.19 -13.60
N THR A 87 -12.47 16.48 -13.72
CA THR A 87 -13.60 16.66 -12.80
C THR A 87 -13.53 15.64 -11.66
N LEU A 88 -13.51 16.11 -10.41
CA LEU A 88 -13.60 15.24 -9.24
C LEU A 88 -15.04 15.19 -8.71
N VAL A 89 -15.63 13.99 -8.70
CA VAL A 89 -16.93 13.71 -8.06
C VAL A 89 -16.67 12.90 -6.79
N ASN A 90 -16.90 13.49 -5.61
CA ASN A 90 -16.76 12.77 -4.35
C ASN A 90 -18.12 12.34 -3.79
N ILE A 91 -18.33 11.02 -3.65
CA ILE A 91 -19.48 10.40 -3.00
C ILE A 91 -19.02 9.90 -1.64
N ASN A 92 -19.40 10.63 -0.59
CA ASN A 92 -19.04 10.30 0.78
C ASN A 92 -20.24 10.36 1.70
N ILE A 93 -20.24 9.53 2.75
CA ILE A 93 -21.26 9.56 3.81
C ILE A 93 -21.00 10.71 4.80
N ASP A 94 -19.76 11.18 4.83
CA ASP A 94 -19.30 12.24 5.70
C ASP A 94 -19.33 13.57 4.94
N ASP A 95 -20.24 14.47 5.33
CA ASP A 95 -20.40 15.77 4.69
C ASP A 95 -19.11 16.61 4.72
N GLY A 96 -18.26 16.40 5.73
CA GLY A 96 -16.97 17.09 5.85
C GLY A 96 -15.95 16.67 4.79
N GLU A 97 -16.15 15.53 4.14
CA GLU A 97 -15.27 14.98 3.11
C GLU A 97 -15.73 15.36 1.69
N LEU A 98 -16.92 15.94 1.55
CA LEU A 98 -17.46 16.35 0.25
C LEU A 98 -16.62 17.52 -0.30
N THR A 99 -15.76 17.22 -1.27
CA THR A 99 -14.96 18.22 -1.97
C THR A 99 -15.82 18.92 -3.01
N ARG A 100 -15.66 20.25 -3.13
CA ARG A 100 -16.25 21.04 -4.21
C ARG A 100 -15.84 20.45 -5.55
N ILE A 101 -16.82 20.17 -6.41
CA ILE A 101 -16.61 19.75 -7.80
C ILE A 101 -15.73 20.78 -8.49
N GLN A 102 -14.47 20.46 -8.79
CA GLN A 102 -13.67 21.20 -9.75
C GLN A 102 -14.09 20.74 -11.15
N ARG A 103 -14.35 21.68 -12.06
CA ARG A 103 -14.62 21.40 -13.47
C ARG A 103 -13.44 21.92 -14.27
N GLY A 104 -12.65 21.03 -14.86
CA GLY A 104 -11.67 21.40 -15.88
C GLY A 104 -12.25 21.20 -17.29
N ALA A 105 -11.87 22.07 -18.21
CA ALA A 105 -12.19 21.98 -19.63
C ALA A 105 -10.87 21.89 -20.41
N GLY A 106 -10.55 20.71 -20.95
CA GLY A 106 -9.37 20.47 -21.78
C GLY A 106 -9.67 19.52 -22.94
N GLU A 107 -8.84 19.59 -23.99
CA GLU A 107 -8.85 18.67 -25.15
C GLU A 107 -8.35 17.27 -24.78
N ARG A 108 -8.81 16.25 -25.52
CA ARG A 108 -8.85 14.86 -25.04
C ARG A 108 -8.25 13.84 -26.03
N PRO A 109 -7.37 12.93 -25.57
CA PRO A 109 -7.06 11.67 -26.26
C PRO A 109 -8.29 10.74 -26.28
N SER A 110 -8.28 9.72 -27.14
CA SER A 110 -9.36 8.72 -27.11
C SER A 110 -9.31 7.89 -25.81
N PRO A 111 -10.46 7.46 -25.26
CA PRO A 111 -10.50 6.63 -24.04
C PRO A 111 -9.68 5.33 -24.16
N ALA A 112 -9.56 4.77 -25.37
CA ALA A 112 -8.80 3.55 -25.63
C ALA A 112 -7.28 3.78 -25.54
N GLU A 113 -6.78 4.90 -26.05
CA GLU A 113 -5.37 5.27 -25.97
C GLU A 113 -4.96 5.57 -24.52
N ALA A 114 -5.80 6.30 -23.77
CA ALA A 114 -5.57 6.56 -22.35
C ALA A 114 -5.54 5.26 -21.53
N VAL A 115 -6.45 4.32 -21.80
CA VAL A 115 -6.48 3.00 -21.16
C VAL A 115 -5.24 2.17 -21.50
N ALA A 116 -4.81 2.15 -22.77
CA ALA A 116 -3.63 1.42 -23.20
C ALA A 116 -2.33 2.02 -22.61
N ALA A 117 -2.23 3.35 -22.58
CA ALA A 117 -1.13 4.07 -21.93
C ALA A 117 -1.08 3.75 -20.43
N ALA A 118 -2.22 3.82 -19.74
CA ALA A 118 -2.32 3.49 -18.33
C ALA A 118 -1.89 2.05 -18.02
N ARG A 119 -2.33 1.07 -18.82
CA ARG A 119 -1.88 -0.32 -18.67
C ARG A 119 -0.39 -0.50 -18.94
N SER A 120 0.14 0.21 -19.92
CA SER A 120 1.57 0.18 -20.24
C SER A 120 2.42 0.79 -19.12
N LEU A 121 1.94 1.87 -18.49
CA LEU A 121 2.59 2.50 -17.34
C LEU A 121 2.57 1.59 -16.12
N ILE A 122 1.43 0.98 -15.80
CA ILE A 122 1.34 -0.02 -14.73
C ILE A 122 2.34 -1.15 -14.96
N ALA A 123 2.39 -1.69 -16.18
CA ALA A 123 3.35 -2.74 -16.53
C ALA A 123 4.82 -2.28 -16.46
N TYR A 124 5.11 -1.03 -16.83
CA TYR A 124 6.45 -0.45 -16.80
C TYR A 124 6.97 -0.25 -15.37
N TYR A 125 6.17 0.34 -14.49
CA TYR A 125 6.58 0.55 -13.10
C TYR A 125 6.66 -0.75 -12.29
N ASP A 126 5.85 -1.76 -12.62
CA ASP A 126 5.94 -3.10 -12.05
C ASP A 126 7.31 -3.78 -12.31
N ILE A 127 8.07 -3.33 -13.32
CA ILE A 127 9.39 -3.89 -13.66
C ILE A 127 10.54 -3.18 -12.91
N ARG A 128 10.43 -1.87 -12.66
CA ARG A 128 11.52 -1.04 -12.12
C ARG A 128 11.79 -1.25 -10.63
N LEU A 129 10.76 -1.59 -9.84
CA LEU A 129 10.83 -1.64 -8.37
C LEU A 129 10.92 -3.07 -7.81
N ARG A 130 11.48 -4.03 -8.56
CA ARG A 130 11.41 -5.44 -8.15
C ARG A 130 12.42 -5.83 -7.08
N GLU A 131 13.70 -5.55 -7.23
CA GLU A 131 14.70 -6.17 -6.36
C GLU A 131 15.16 -5.25 -5.21
N PRO A 132 15.35 -5.78 -3.98
CA PRO A 132 15.19 -7.19 -3.56
C PRO A 132 13.81 -7.57 -3.01
N GLN A 133 12.81 -6.67 -3.03
CA GLN A 133 11.53 -6.89 -2.33
C GLN A 133 10.58 -7.86 -3.05
N TYR A 134 10.63 -7.92 -4.38
CA TYR A 134 9.72 -8.67 -5.25
C TYR A 134 9.81 -10.17 -5.06
N PRO A 135 10.99 -10.83 -5.02
CA PRO A 135 11.04 -12.28 -4.79
C PRO A 135 10.41 -12.66 -3.45
N VAL A 136 10.61 -11.83 -2.43
CA VAL A 136 10.00 -12.02 -1.11
C VAL A 136 8.49 -11.82 -1.18
N MET A 137 8.03 -10.75 -1.82
CA MET A 137 6.61 -10.47 -2.04
C MET A 137 5.91 -11.60 -2.81
N GLU A 138 6.56 -12.11 -3.86
CA GLU A 138 6.06 -13.21 -4.68
C GLU A 138 5.99 -14.52 -3.89
N ALA A 139 7.01 -14.81 -3.08
CA ALA A 139 7.01 -15.96 -2.18
C ALA A 139 5.88 -15.87 -1.14
N MET A 140 5.66 -14.68 -0.57
CA MET A 140 4.52 -14.42 0.32
C MET A 140 3.19 -14.65 -0.40
N GLN A 141 3.02 -14.15 -1.62
CA GLN A 141 1.79 -14.34 -2.40
C GLN A 141 1.48 -15.81 -2.70
N LYS A 142 2.51 -16.61 -2.97
CA LYS A 142 2.38 -18.05 -3.25
C LYS A 142 2.16 -18.86 -1.98
N GLY A 143 2.76 -18.47 -0.87
CA GLY A 143 2.75 -19.22 0.39
C GLY A 143 1.57 -18.90 1.32
N ILE A 144 0.96 -17.74 1.16
CA ILE A 144 -0.14 -17.29 2.04
C ILE A 144 -1.49 -17.64 1.40
N PRO A 145 -2.44 -18.24 2.15
CA PRO A 145 -3.79 -18.46 1.66
C PRO A 145 -4.45 -17.16 1.18
N GLU A 146 -5.18 -17.21 0.07
CA GLU A 146 -5.80 -16.02 -0.56
C GLU A 146 -6.76 -15.27 0.38
N ASP A 147 -7.33 -15.99 1.34
CA ASP A 147 -8.29 -15.45 2.29
C ASP A 147 -7.63 -15.00 3.62
N ALA A 148 -6.31 -15.14 3.78
CA ALA A 148 -5.60 -14.73 4.98
C ALA A 148 -5.72 -13.22 5.25
N PHE A 149 -5.69 -12.83 6.52
CA PHE A 149 -5.46 -11.43 6.90
C PHE A 149 -3.97 -11.15 6.97
N ILE A 150 -3.56 -9.99 6.48
CA ILE A 150 -2.19 -9.53 6.57
C ILE A 150 -2.18 -8.11 7.12
N VAL A 151 -1.43 -7.95 8.20
CA VAL A 151 -1.22 -6.67 8.85
C VAL A 151 0.18 -6.19 8.53
N TRP A 152 0.24 -5.07 7.81
CA TRP A 152 1.48 -4.41 7.39
C TRP A 152 1.81 -3.29 8.37
N ASP A 153 3.00 -3.37 8.94
CA ASP A 153 3.59 -2.27 9.69
C ASP A 153 4.17 -1.20 8.74
N VAL A 154 4.53 -0.04 9.29
CA VAL A 154 5.05 1.09 8.52
C VAL A 154 6.55 0.91 8.29
N THR A 155 6.90 0.02 7.38
CA THR A 155 8.30 -0.32 7.03
C THR A 155 8.50 -0.34 5.53
N GLN A 156 9.74 -0.48 5.06
CA GLN A 156 10.06 -0.58 3.63
C GLN A 156 9.16 -1.59 2.90
N PHE A 157 8.96 -2.78 3.49
CA PHE A 157 8.04 -3.78 2.95
C PHE A 157 6.56 -3.37 3.02
N GLY A 158 6.14 -2.69 4.09
CA GLY A 158 4.78 -2.13 4.18
C GLY A 158 4.49 -1.07 3.11
N TYR A 159 5.45 -0.17 2.84
CA TYR A 159 5.35 0.80 1.75
C TYR A 159 5.28 0.09 0.39
N TYR A 160 6.15 -0.90 0.17
CA TYR A 160 6.19 -1.68 -1.06
C TYR A 160 4.88 -2.48 -1.29
N ALA A 161 4.32 -3.05 -0.23
CA ALA A 161 3.10 -3.86 -0.26
C ALA A 161 1.86 -3.07 -0.69
N ARG A 162 1.79 -1.76 -0.40
CA ARG A 162 0.63 -0.93 -0.76
C ARG A 162 0.33 -0.98 -2.25
N THR A 163 1.38 -0.98 -3.08
CA THR A 163 1.26 -0.99 -4.54
C THR A 163 1.43 -2.40 -5.12
N HIS A 164 2.23 -3.28 -4.51
CA HIS A 164 2.60 -4.57 -5.11
C HIS A 164 1.93 -5.81 -4.50
N TYR A 165 1.42 -5.75 -3.26
CA TYR A 165 0.72 -6.89 -2.66
C TYR A 165 -0.69 -7.00 -3.26
N ARG A 166 -0.99 -8.12 -3.90
CA ARG A 166 -2.30 -8.37 -4.55
C ARG A 166 -3.33 -8.86 -3.54
N VAL A 167 -4.52 -8.28 -3.58
CA VAL A 167 -5.61 -8.54 -2.63
C VAL A 167 -6.91 -8.79 -3.39
N ASN A 168 -7.50 -9.97 -3.18
CA ASN A 168 -8.76 -10.35 -3.83
C ASN A 168 -9.98 -10.26 -2.90
N GLN A 169 -9.75 -10.20 -1.58
CA GLN A 169 -10.79 -10.14 -0.56
C GLN A 169 -10.80 -8.79 0.15
N PRO A 170 -11.95 -8.16 0.38
CA PRO A 170 -12.01 -6.90 1.10
C PRO A 170 -11.62 -7.11 2.57
N LYS A 171 -10.97 -6.09 3.16
CA LYS A 171 -10.59 -6.06 4.59
C LYS A 171 -9.59 -7.13 5.03
N THR A 172 -8.89 -7.77 4.10
CA THR A 172 -7.79 -8.69 4.43
C THR A 172 -6.42 -8.03 4.38
N TYR A 173 -6.30 -6.88 3.72
CA TYR A 173 -5.13 -6.00 3.80
C TYR A 173 -5.37 -4.95 4.89
N ILE A 174 -4.52 -4.92 5.90
CA ILE A 174 -4.63 -4.03 7.06
C ILE A 174 -3.31 -3.29 7.22
N ASP A 175 -3.37 -1.97 7.32
CA ASP A 175 -2.24 -1.12 7.68
C ASP A 175 -2.73 0.04 8.57
N SER A 176 -1.81 0.90 8.99
CA SER A 176 -2.13 2.07 9.81
C SER A 176 -2.80 3.23 9.06
N GLY A 177 -3.18 3.02 7.79
CA GLY A 177 -3.85 4.01 6.96
C GLY A 177 -3.09 5.34 6.88
N TYR A 178 -3.79 6.43 7.21
CA TYR A 178 -3.29 7.81 7.14
C TYR A 178 -2.33 8.17 8.28
N SER A 179 -2.36 7.48 9.41
CA SER A 179 -1.58 7.91 10.58
C SER A 179 -0.11 7.51 10.49
N PHE A 180 0.24 6.54 9.64
CA PHE A 180 1.61 6.04 9.46
C PHE A 180 2.35 5.76 10.77
N ASN A 181 1.65 5.22 11.78
CA ASN A 181 2.28 4.93 13.06
C ASN A 181 3.12 3.64 12.99
N LEU A 182 4.42 3.80 13.21
CA LEU A 182 5.35 2.68 13.34
C LEU A 182 5.04 1.86 14.60
N GLY A 183 5.11 0.53 14.48
CA GLY A 183 4.81 -0.40 15.57
C GLY A 183 3.33 -0.79 15.67
N TYR A 184 2.50 -0.32 14.75
CA TYR A 184 1.09 -0.66 14.65
C TYR A 184 0.85 -2.16 14.38
N GLY A 185 1.77 -2.79 13.62
CA GLY A 185 1.52 -4.08 12.99
C GLY A 185 1.27 -5.21 14.00
N PHE A 186 2.20 -5.41 14.93
CA PHE A 186 2.17 -6.55 15.85
C PHE A 186 0.94 -6.60 16.79
N PRO A 187 0.64 -5.55 17.59
CA PRO A 187 -0.54 -5.57 18.46
C PRO A 187 -1.85 -5.65 17.67
N THR A 188 -1.93 -5.01 16.51
CA THR A 188 -3.10 -5.10 15.63
C THR A 188 -3.31 -6.51 15.12
N ALA A 189 -2.24 -7.19 14.67
CA ALA A 189 -2.30 -8.55 14.19
C ALA A 189 -2.74 -9.55 15.27
N LEU A 190 -2.34 -9.34 16.53
CA LEU A 190 -2.85 -10.11 17.66
C LEU A 190 -4.37 -9.92 17.79
N GLY A 191 -4.85 -8.68 17.73
CA GLY A 191 -6.28 -8.38 17.76
C GLY A 191 -7.06 -9.02 16.61
N VAL A 192 -6.51 -8.99 15.38
CA VAL A 192 -7.10 -9.65 14.21
C VAL A 192 -7.17 -11.16 14.43
N LYS A 193 -6.11 -11.78 14.96
CA LYS A 193 -6.10 -13.23 15.23
C LYS A 193 -7.10 -13.61 16.31
N VAL A 194 -7.26 -12.80 17.36
CA VAL A 194 -8.31 -12.99 18.37
C VAL A 194 -9.70 -12.86 17.76
N ALA A 195 -9.92 -11.89 16.87
CA ALA A 195 -11.21 -11.69 16.20
C ALA A 195 -11.52 -12.75 15.13
N LYS A 196 -10.48 -13.42 14.59
CA LYS A 196 -10.54 -14.38 13.48
C LYS A 196 -9.69 -15.63 13.81
N PRO A 197 -10.05 -16.39 14.85
CA PRO A 197 -9.22 -17.49 15.37
C PRO A 197 -8.99 -18.58 14.33
N ASP A 198 -9.98 -18.87 13.49
CA ASP A 198 -9.91 -19.96 12.50
C ASP A 198 -9.29 -19.56 11.16
N ARG A 199 -8.94 -18.28 10.99
CA ARG A 199 -8.35 -17.80 9.73
C ARG A 199 -6.85 -17.55 9.88
N PRO A 200 -6.06 -17.75 8.81
CA PRO A 200 -4.66 -17.37 8.81
C PRO A 200 -4.52 -15.85 9.01
N VAL A 201 -3.59 -15.46 9.87
CA VAL A 201 -3.23 -14.05 10.11
C VAL A 201 -1.71 -13.95 10.10
N LEU A 202 -1.19 -13.03 9.30
CA LEU A 202 0.23 -12.73 9.20
C LEU A 202 0.49 -11.28 9.62
N CYS A 203 1.44 -11.09 10.53
CA CYS A 203 2.05 -9.79 10.78
C CYS A 203 3.31 -9.65 9.94
N VAL A 204 3.44 -8.54 9.24
CA VAL A 204 4.64 -8.18 8.49
C VAL A 204 5.19 -6.87 9.03
N THR A 205 6.35 -6.92 9.66
CA THR A 205 6.97 -5.77 10.33
C THR A 205 8.48 -5.76 10.11
N GLY A 206 9.10 -4.66 10.48
CA GLY A 206 10.56 -4.53 10.55
C GLY A 206 11.03 -4.69 11.99
N ASP A 207 12.32 -4.89 12.20
CA ASP A 207 12.94 -4.92 13.52
C ASP A 207 12.61 -3.69 14.38
N GLY A 208 12.77 -2.48 13.84
CA GLY A 208 12.43 -1.24 14.55
C GLY A 208 10.94 -1.15 14.91
N GLY A 209 10.06 -1.51 13.98
CA GLY A 209 8.61 -1.49 14.21
C GLY A 209 8.16 -2.52 15.25
N PHE A 210 8.68 -3.75 15.16
CA PHE A 210 8.39 -4.80 16.13
C PHE A 210 8.75 -4.39 17.55
N MET A 211 9.90 -3.73 17.72
CA MET A 211 10.41 -3.34 19.04
C MET A 211 9.56 -2.31 19.78
N PHE A 212 8.69 -1.54 19.10
CA PHE A 212 7.74 -0.64 19.77
C PHE A 212 6.80 -1.39 20.72
N ASN A 213 6.40 -2.62 20.33
CA ASN A 213 5.39 -3.40 21.04
C ASN A 213 5.83 -4.85 21.27
N ALA A 214 7.14 -5.13 21.29
CA ALA A 214 7.66 -6.49 21.48
C ALA A 214 7.24 -7.10 22.84
N SER A 215 6.91 -6.26 23.83
CA SER A 215 6.33 -6.70 25.11
C SER A 215 5.02 -7.47 24.96
N GLU A 216 4.28 -7.26 23.87
CA GLU A 216 3.02 -7.98 23.57
C GLU A 216 3.23 -9.46 23.23
N LEU A 217 4.49 -9.92 23.07
CA LEU A 217 4.79 -11.36 23.09
C LEU A 217 4.29 -12.01 24.39
N SER A 218 4.36 -11.28 25.51
CA SER A 218 3.82 -11.77 26.79
C SER A 218 2.30 -11.98 26.72
N THR A 219 1.56 -11.08 26.06
CA THR A 219 0.13 -11.20 25.79
C THR A 219 -0.16 -12.40 24.89
N ALA A 220 0.59 -12.55 23.79
CA ALA A 220 0.43 -13.67 22.85
C ALA A 220 0.61 -15.02 23.54
N VAL A 221 1.66 -15.17 24.36
CA VAL A 221 1.94 -16.40 25.13
C VAL A 221 0.86 -16.63 26.19
N LYS A 222 0.53 -15.62 27.00
CA LYS A 222 -0.44 -15.73 28.10
C LYS A 222 -1.81 -16.20 27.62
N TYR A 223 -2.26 -15.75 26.45
CA TYR A 223 -3.58 -16.06 25.91
C TYR A 223 -3.56 -17.10 24.78
N GLY A 224 -2.41 -17.69 24.46
CA GLY A 224 -2.30 -18.69 23.39
C GLY A 224 -2.67 -18.17 22.00
N ILE A 225 -2.35 -16.90 21.70
CA ILE A 225 -2.66 -16.27 20.41
C ILE A 225 -1.62 -16.71 19.38
N ASN A 226 -1.98 -17.71 18.57
CA ASN A 226 -1.09 -18.29 17.55
C ASN A 226 -0.99 -17.40 16.29
N LEU A 227 -0.24 -16.31 16.40
CA LEU A 227 0.03 -15.38 15.30
C LEU A 227 1.37 -15.69 14.62
N VAL A 228 1.38 -15.75 13.29
CA VAL A 228 2.63 -15.78 12.51
C VAL A 228 3.12 -14.35 12.30
N THR A 229 4.38 -14.08 12.63
CA THR A 229 5.01 -12.75 12.45
C THR A 229 6.31 -12.89 11.68
N VAL A 230 6.43 -12.13 10.59
CA VAL A 230 7.66 -12.00 9.80
C VAL A 230 8.30 -10.65 10.15
N VAL A 231 9.53 -10.70 10.64
CA VAL A 231 10.32 -9.53 11.01
C VAL A 231 11.45 -9.36 10.00
N PHE A 232 11.38 -8.27 9.23
CA PHE A 232 12.46 -7.85 8.34
C PHE A 232 13.50 -7.09 9.14
N ARG A 233 14.67 -7.70 9.31
CA ARG A 233 15.78 -7.12 10.06
C ARG A 233 16.80 -6.50 9.11
N ASN A 234 17.04 -5.21 9.27
CA ASN A 234 18.09 -4.47 8.56
C ASN A 234 18.95 -3.62 9.52
N ASP A 235 18.76 -3.78 10.84
CA ASP A 235 19.45 -3.08 11.91
C ASP A 235 19.34 -1.53 11.78
N SER A 236 18.26 -1.03 11.16
CA SER A 236 18.10 0.40 10.85
C SER A 236 16.64 0.83 10.66
N TYR A 237 16.35 2.11 10.93
CA TYR A 237 15.16 2.75 10.39
C TYR A 237 15.41 3.13 8.92
N GLY A 238 15.40 2.14 8.03
CA GLY A 238 15.95 2.25 6.67
C GLY A 238 15.46 3.44 5.83
N ASN A 239 14.17 3.79 5.89
CA ASN A 239 13.67 5.00 5.21
C ASN A 239 14.25 6.27 5.80
N VAL A 240 14.29 6.38 7.13
CA VAL A 240 14.85 7.54 7.83
C VAL A 240 16.35 7.65 7.56
N ALA A 241 17.08 6.52 7.57
CA ALA A 241 18.50 6.50 7.25
C ALA A 241 18.77 7.01 5.83
N ARG A 242 18.02 6.52 4.83
CA ARG A 242 18.09 7.02 3.45
C ARG A 242 17.78 8.51 3.37
N ASP A 243 16.66 8.95 3.95
CA ASP A 243 16.24 10.35 3.87
C ASP A 243 17.28 11.28 4.51
N LEU A 244 17.90 10.83 5.61
CA LEU A 244 19.01 11.56 6.24
C LEU A 244 20.23 11.60 5.33
N ASP A 245 20.62 10.50 4.69
CA ASP A 245 21.76 10.48 3.78
C ASP A 245 21.53 11.40 2.57
N GLU A 246 20.34 11.35 1.95
CA GLU A 246 19.98 12.19 0.79
C GLU A 246 19.90 13.68 1.17
N PHE A 247 19.20 14.01 2.25
CA PHE A 247 18.97 15.40 2.66
C PHE A 247 20.20 16.05 3.30
N PHE A 248 20.97 15.33 4.12
CA PHE A 248 22.21 15.90 4.69
C PHE A 248 23.30 16.10 3.65
N MET A 249 23.36 15.24 2.62
CA MET A 249 24.29 15.45 1.50
C MET A 249 23.98 16.73 0.72
N GLU A 250 22.69 17.04 0.52
CA GLU A 250 22.26 18.27 -0.15
C GLU A 250 22.64 19.53 0.68
N LEU A 251 22.54 19.46 2.00
CA LEU A 251 22.82 20.59 2.89
C LEU A 251 24.31 20.85 3.17
N THR A 252 25.16 19.81 3.16
CA THR A 252 26.56 19.92 3.64
C THR A 252 27.62 19.72 2.56
N GLY A 253 27.21 19.36 1.34
CA GLY A 253 28.11 18.98 0.26
C GLY A 253 28.84 17.65 0.53
N PRO A 254 29.71 17.18 -0.38
CA PRO A 254 30.33 15.84 -0.32
C PRO A 254 31.32 15.63 0.83
N THR A 255 31.47 16.60 1.74
CA THR A 255 32.49 16.61 2.79
C THR A 255 32.02 15.92 4.07
N TYR A 256 30.72 15.65 4.22
CA TYR A 256 30.19 14.94 5.38
C TYR A 256 30.09 13.44 5.09
N THR A 257 31.17 12.71 5.34
CA THR A 257 31.11 11.25 5.45
C THR A 257 30.51 10.92 6.81
N THR A 258 29.27 10.41 6.83
CA THR A 258 28.72 9.78 8.01
C THR A 258 29.65 8.63 8.41
N ARG A 259 30.18 8.70 9.63
CA ARG A 259 31.04 7.65 10.19
C ARG A 259 30.15 6.47 10.60
N THR A 260 29.66 5.72 9.64
CA THR A 260 28.99 4.42 9.83
C THR A 260 29.48 3.41 8.79
N SER A 261 30.77 3.40 8.49
CA SER A 261 31.42 2.14 8.10
C SER A 261 31.60 1.28 9.35
N SER A 262 30.54 0.61 9.80
CA SER A 262 30.77 -0.68 10.43
C SER A 262 31.21 -1.60 9.29
N SER A 263 32.53 -1.74 9.15
CA SER A 263 33.13 -2.80 8.34
C SER A 263 32.51 -4.13 8.74
N SER A 264 31.60 -4.67 7.92
CA SER A 264 31.48 -6.12 7.84
C SER A 264 32.80 -6.61 7.24
N PRO A 265 33.63 -7.37 7.98
CA PRO A 265 34.84 -7.92 7.40
C PRO A 265 34.42 -9.01 6.40
N ASN A 266 34.80 -8.83 5.14
CA ASN A 266 35.03 -9.86 4.12
C ASN A 266 34.16 -11.14 4.20
N ARG A 267 33.22 -11.28 3.25
CA ARG A 267 32.82 -12.61 2.72
C ARG A 267 33.04 -12.66 1.21
N SER A 268 34.31 -12.70 0.83
CA SER A 268 34.76 -13.22 -0.45
C SER A 268 36.18 -13.75 -0.29
N ALA A 269 36.29 -15.01 0.12
CA ALA A 269 37.41 -15.96 -0.10
C ALA A 269 37.45 -16.98 1.05
N GLN A 270 36.82 -18.14 0.84
CA GLN A 270 37.29 -19.46 1.30
C GLN A 270 36.34 -20.52 0.72
N LEU A 271 36.56 -20.80 -0.57
CA LEU A 271 36.37 -22.13 -1.14
C LEU A 271 37.78 -22.67 -1.35
N GLU A 272 38.27 -23.40 -0.35
CA GLU A 272 39.17 -24.55 -0.47
C GLU A 272 38.76 -25.57 0.59
#